data_AF-A0A6B3BN81-F1
#
_entry.id   AF-A0A6B3BN81-F1
#
_cell.length_a   1.000
_cell.length_b   1.000
_cell.length_c   1.000
_cell.angle_alpha   90.00
_cell.angle_beta   90.00
_cell.angle_gamma   90.00
#
_symmetry.space_group_name_H-M   'P 1'
#
loop_
_entity.id
_entity.type
_entity.pdbx_description
1 polymer ?
#
loop_
_entity_poly.entity_id
_entity_poly.type
_entity_poly.pdbx_seq_one_letter_code
_entity_poly.pdbx_strand_id
1 'polypeptide(L)'
;MTAALVRALGDLAHRAAHPAGCGRRPCPPPAVLAERDDGIVVRSGPLVAKAHAADTDTAALAARLRLATGPGLDGILLAPLPVAPGAHLTE
;
A
#
# COMPACT_ATOMS: atom_id res chain seq x y z
N MET A 1 17.43 -6.18 1.95
CA MET A 1 16.05 -6.58 1.62
C MET A 1 15.04 -5.46 1.92
N THR A 2 14.93 -4.98 3.17
CA THR A 2 13.97 -3.93 3.58
C THR A 2 14.01 -2.65 2.72
N ALA A 3 15.19 -2.11 2.40
CA ALA A 3 15.30 -0.87 1.62
C ALA A 3 14.74 -0.98 0.19
N ALA A 4 14.87 -2.14 -0.46
CA ALA A 4 14.30 -2.38 -1.79
C ALA A 4 12.77 -2.46 -1.72
N LEU A 5 12.24 -3.17 -0.71
CA LEU A 5 10.80 -3.27 -0.45
C LEU A 5 10.17 -1.90 -0.14
N VAL A 6 10.83 -1.07 0.67
CA VAL A 6 10.36 0.30 0.98
C VAL A 6 10.27 1.15 -0.29
N ARG A 7 11.28 1.08 -1.18
CA ARG A 7 11.23 1.79 -2.47
C ARG A 7 10.09 1.27 -3.34
N ALA A 8 9.94 -0.03 -3.48
CA ALA A 8 8.89 -0.64 -4.30
C ALA A 8 7.47 -0.28 -3.81
N LEU A 9 7.24 -0.29 -2.48
CA LEU A 9 5.98 0.17 -1.89
C LEU A 9 5.76 1.68 -2.09
N GLY A 10 6.82 2.48 -1.95
CA GLY A 10 6.78 3.91 -2.19
C GLY A 10 6.40 4.24 -3.64
N ASP A 11 6.99 3.54 -4.60
CA ASP A 11 6.72 3.70 -6.03
C ASP A 11 5.31 3.24 -6.40
N LEU A 12 4.83 2.14 -5.80
CA LEU A 12 3.47 1.66 -5.99
C LEU A 12 2.44 2.71 -5.51
N ALA A 13 2.60 3.20 -4.29
CA ALA A 13 1.73 4.23 -3.73
C ALA A 13 1.83 5.54 -4.52
N HIS A 14 3.04 5.92 -4.96
CA HIS A 14 3.25 7.12 -5.76
C HIS A 14 2.51 7.05 -7.11
N ARG A 15 2.64 5.94 -7.86
CA ARG A 15 1.92 5.75 -9.13
C ARG A 15 0.40 5.78 -8.95
N ALA A 16 -0.10 5.17 -7.88
CA ALA A 16 -1.53 5.20 -7.57
C ALA A 16 -2.04 6.61 -7.24
N ALA A 17 -1.21 7.44 -6.61
CA ALA A 17 -1.55 8.84 -6.32
C ALA A 17 -1.49 9.75 -7.56
N HIS A 18 -0.84 9.30 -8.65
CA HIS A 18 -0.62 10.10 -9.87
C HIS A 18 -0.98 9.34 -11.16
N PRO A 19 -2.27 9.08 -11.44
CA PRO A 19 -2.68 8.32 -12.64
C PRO A 19 -2.41 9.02 -13.98
N ALA A 20 -2.14 10.33 -13.97
CA ALA A 20 -1.83 11.12 -15.17
C ALA A 20 -0.96 12.33 -14.79
N GLY A 21 0.37 12.17 -14.83
CA GLY A 21 1.36 13.26 -14.76
C GLY A 21 1.27 14.13 -13.51
N CYS A 22 2.10 13.85 -12.51
CA CYS A 22 2.30 14.83 -11.43
C CYS A 22 2.89 16.12 -12.03
N GLY A 23 2.45 17.29 -11.54
CA GLY A 23 3.05 18.56 -11.94
C GLY A 23 4.55 18.59 -11.63
N ARG A 24 5.29 19.56 -12.18
CA ARG A 24 6.77 19.65 -12.09
C ARG A 24 7.36 19.73 -10.66
N ARG A 25 6.54 19.72 -9.61
CA ARG A 25 7.00 19.76 -8.22
C ARG A 25 7.49 18.37 -7.79
N PRO A 26 8.71 18.25 -7.25
CA PRO A 26 9.17 17.00 -6.66
C PRO A 26 8.23 16.55 -5.54
N CYS A 27 7.86 15.28 -5.53
CA CYS A 27 7.16 14.69 -4.41
C CYS A 27 8.16 14.37 -3.28
N PRO A 28 7.77 14.50 -2.00
CA PRO A 28 8.59 14.02 -0.89
C PRO A 28 8.90 12.53 -1.04
N PRO A 29 10.06 12.06 -0.51
CA PRO A 29 10.36 10.65 -0.50
C PRO A 29 9.35 9.86 0.34
N PRO A 30 9.16 8.56 0.05
CA PRO A 30 8.28 7.71 0.84
C PRO A 30 8.77 7.60 2.29
N ALA A 31 7.83 7.55 3.23
CA ALA A 31 8.11 7.43 4.66
C ALA A 31 7.65 6.07 5.20
N VAL A 32 8.52 5.37 5.92
CA VAL A 32 8.14 4.14 6.63
C VAL A 32 7.30 4.52 7.85
N LEU A 33 6.07 3.99 7.91
CA LEU A 33 5.17 4.18 9.06
C LEU A 33 5.26 3.03 10.05
N ALA A 34 5.56 1.83 9.56
CA ALA A 34 5.75 0.64 10.38
C ALA A 34 6.67 -0.37 9.67
N GLU A 35 7.52 -1.00 10.46
CA GLU A 35 8.34 -2.14 10.08
C GLU A 35 8.26 -3.16 11.22
N ARG A 36 7.61 -4.29 10.95
CA ARG A 36 7.33 -5.35 11.91
C ARG A 36 7.33 -6.69 11.19
N ASP A 37 7.33 -7.78 11.96
CA ASP A 37 7.25 -9.14 11.44
C ASP A 37 5.98 -9.37 10.60
N ASP A 38 4.88 -8.66 10.90
CA ASP A 38 3.62 -8.73 10.15
C ASP A 38 3.59 -7.91 8.84
N GLY A 39 4.69 -7.22 8.53
CA GLY A 39 4.88 -6.50 7.27
C GLY A 39 5.37 -5.06 7.44
N ILE A 40 5.56 -4.41 6.28
CA ILE A 40 6.02 -3.03 6.17
C ILE A 40 4.90 -2.15 5.66
N VAL A 41 4.71 -0.99 6.28
CA VAL A 41 3.79 0.06 5.84
C VAL A 41 4.57 1.30 5.44
N VAL A 42 4.37 1.75 4.20
CA VAL A 42 5.02 2.94 3.63
C VAL A 42 3.97 3.95 3.20
N ARG A 43 4.21 5.23 3.45
CA ARG A 43 3.40 6.35 2.97
C ARG A 43 4.06 7.03 1.77
N SER A 44 3.28 7.33 0.75
CA SER A 44 3.65 8.21 -0.36
C SER A 44 2.49 9.17 -0.65
N GLY A 45 2.70 10.46 -0.39
CA GLY A 45 1.62 11.45 -0.46
C GLY A 45 0.41 11.08 0.42
N PRO A 46 -0.81 11.07 -0.12
CA PRO A 46 -2.02 10.71 0.64
C PRO A 46 -2.21 9.20 0.80
N LEU A 47 -1.38 8.37 0.15
CA LEU A 47 -1.59 6.92 0.10
C LEU A 47 -0.62 6.18 1.01
N VAL A 48 -1.07 5.02 1.47
CA VAL A 48 -0.25 4.04 2.17
C VAL A 48 -0.26 2.72 1.42
N ALA A 49 0.90 2.06 1.35
CA ALA A 49 1.06 0.72 0.83
C ALA A 49 1.58 -0.20 1.93
N LYS A 50 1.01 -1.40 2.04
CA LYS A 50 1.44 -2.44 2.97
C LYS A 50 1.91 -3.67 2.22
N ALA A 51 3.10 -4.16 2.54
CA ALA A 51 3.53 -5.49 2.17
C ALA A 51 3.05 -6.50 3.22
N HIS A 52 2.60 -7.66 2.75
CA HIS A 52 2.24 -8.81 3.57
C HIS A 52 3.28 -9.91 3.38
N ALA A 53 3.46 -10.76 4.39
CA ALA A 53 4.31 -11.95 4.27
C ALA A 53 3.79 -12.88 3.15
N ALA A 54 4.69 -13.58 2.47
CA ALA A 54 4.35 -14.38 1.29
C ALA A 54 3.39 -15.55 1.60
N ASP A 55 3.40 -16.03 2.84
CA ASP A 55 2.53 -17.08 3.39
C ASP A 55 1.23 -16.54 4.00
N THR A 56 0.93 -15.25 3.82
CA THR A 56 -0.33 -14.65 4.28
C THR A 56 -1.52 -15.36 3.66
N ASP A 57 -2.48 -15.77 4.50
CA ASP A 57 -3.79 -16.26 4.06
C ASP A 57 -4.51 -15.19 3.23
N THR A 58 -4.58 -15.44 1.91
CA THR A 58 -5.16 -14.51 0.94
C THR A 58 -6.67 -14.44 1.02
N ALA A 59 -7.35 -15.50 1.47
CA ALA A 59 -8.80 -15.52 1.67
C ALA A 59 -9.18 -14.67 2.89
N ALA A 60 -8.45 -14.83 4.00
CA ALA A 60 -8.63 -14.00 5.19
C ALA A 60 -8.25 -12.54 4.93
N LEU A 61 -7.23 -12.27 4.11
CA LEU A 61 -6.90 -10.92 3.65
C LEU A 61 -8.03 -10.32 2.81
N ALA A 62 -8.56 -11.05 1.83
CA ALA A 62 -9.68 -10.58 1.00
C ALA A 62 -10.92 -10.26 1.84
N ALA A 63 -11.23 -11.07 2.86
CA ALA A 63 -12.33 -10.79 3.78
C ALA A 63 -12.13 -9.47 4.55
N ARG A 64 -10.92 -9.23 5.07
CA ARG A 64 -10.57 -7.96 5.75
C ARG A 64 -10.66 -6.76 4.81
N LEU A 65 -10.21 -6.89 3.56
CA LEU A 65 -10.31 -5.82 2.57
C LEU A 65 -11.78 -5.50 2.23
N ARG A 66 -12.65 -6.51 2.09
CA ARG A 66 -14.09 -6.30 1.89
C ARG A 66 -14.74 -5.58 3.08
N LEU A 67 -14.37 -5.97 4.31
CA LEU A 67 -14.85 -5.26 5.50
C LEU A 67 -14.41 -3.79 5.48
N ALA A 68 -13.16 -3.49 5.12
CA ALA A 68 -12.64 -2.12 5.03
C ALA A 68 -13.31 -1.26 3.95
N THR A 69 -13.99 -1.86 2.96
CA THR A 69 -14.81 -1.13 1.97
C THR A 69 -16.25 -0.85 2.44
N GLY A 70 -16.66 -1.39 3.60
CA GLY A 70 -18.02 -1.25 4.09
C GLY A 70 -18.32 0.15 4.65
N PRO A 71 -19.52 0.71 4.40
CA PRO A 71 -19.86 2.07 4.83
C PRO A 71 -19.86 2.26 6.35
N GLY A 72 -20.06 1.18 7.12
CA GLY A 72 -20.03 1.22 8.59
C GLY A 72 -18.64 1.45 9.19
N LEU A 73 -17.57 1.38 8.39
CA LEU A 73 -16.18 1.58 8.83
C LEU A 73 -15.52 2.77 8.13
N ASP A 74 -16.29 3.58 7.39
CA ASP A 74 -15.78 4.79 6.76
C ASP A 74 -15.29 5.79 7.81
N GLY A 75 -14.14 6.42 7.55
CA GLY A 75 -13.44 7.27 8.51
C GLY A 75 -12.76 6.54 9.68
N ILE A 76 -13.00 5.23 9.87
CA ILE A 76 -12.31 4.39 10.86
C ILE A 76 -11.19 3.60 10.19
N LEU A 77 -11.51 2.89 9.10
CA LEU A 77 -10.55 2.16 8.29
C LEU A 77 -10.27 2.92 6.99
N LEU A 78 -9.03 2.83 6.52
CA LEU A 78 -8.69 3.31 5.20
C LEU A 78 -9.31 2.37 4.16
N ALA A 79 -10.14 2.93 3.26
CA ALA A 79 -10.71 2.19 2.16
C ALA A 79 -9.57 1.69 1.22
N PRO A 80 -9.50 0.39 0.91
CA PRO A 80 -8.48 -0.12 0.01
C PRO A 80 -8.70 0.38 -1.42
N LEU A 81 -7.62 0.77 -2.07
CA LEU A 81 -7.65 1.14 -3.49
C LEU A 81 -7.64 -0.11 -4.38
N PRO A 82 -8.33 -0.09 -5.53
CA PRO A 82 -8.23 -1.17 -6.50
C PRO A 82 -6.79 -1.25 -7.04
N VAL A 83 -6.12 -2.35 -6.73
CA VAL A 83 -4.83 -2.75 -7.31
C VAL A 83 -5.05 -3.97 -8.18
N ALA A 84 -4.31 -4.07 -9.29
CA ALA A 84 -4.40 -5.23 -10.18
C ALA A 84 -4.11 -6.53 -9.38
N PRO A 85 -4.91 -7.59 -9.55
CA PRO A 85 -4.66 -8.87 -8.90
C PRO A 85 -3.26 -9.40 -9.24
N GLY A 86 -2.56 -9.97 -8.26
CA GLY A 86 -1.23 -10.57 -8.49
C GLY A 86 -0.08 -9.57 -8.58
N ALA A 87 -0.23 -8.35 -8.06
CA ALA A 87 0.87 -7.41 -7.86
C ALA A 87 1.84 -7.92 -6.78
N HIS A 88 2.59 -8.96 -7.12
CA HIS A 88 3.74 -9.42 -6.35
C HIS A 88 4.89 -8.47 -6.66
N LEU A 89 5.49 -7.91 -5.61
CA LEU A 89 6.75 -7.20 -5.77
C LEU A 89 7.81 -8.26 -6.07
N THR A 90 8.23 -8.35 -7.33
CA THR A 90 9.42 -9.11 -7.71
C THR A 90 10.63 -8.41 -7.12
N GLU A 91 11.56 -9.18 -6.53
CA GLU A 91 12.85 -8.65 -6.04
C GLU A 91 13.68 -7.99 -7.14
#